data_AF-A0A9D5V704-F1
#
_entry.id   AF-A0A9D5V704-F1
#
_cell.length_a   1.000
_cell.length_b   1.000
_cell.length_c   1.000
_cell.angle_alpha   90.00
_cell.angle_beta   90.00
_cell.angle_gamma   90.00
#
_symmetry.space_group_name_H-M   'P 1'
#
loop_
_entity.id
_entity.type
_entity.pdbx_description
1 polymer ?
#
loop_
_entity_poly.entity_id
_entity_poly.type
_entity_poly.pdbx_seq_one_letter_code
_entity_poly.pdbx_strand_id
1 'polypeptide(L)'
;MDNSWIWFLPLVMATSLAMLFAPLFSRRGAAPLPVGLEGNPRVALENRRDLLLRQLKELDLETDKESGKDSGQDFRRELESELGEIWRRLDSEPDASDDKANDPRPASTEDRALAIAVMAVVTAVTAGLYLHRGTPTAVPPSQESAHAMPQDINLAINGLATRLRSNPDDRAGWDRLARSLGAVGRFTEAVDAYAHILSRQPDDEESALALVELLLTQDDPLFARSAVRLLDRMLVQNPDREEALWYRGVLAFKAGELDSAERVWQRLLALLPAESPNRPTVQSAMETLITQRQGRGAPQQPPP
;
A
#
# COMPACT_ATOMS: atom_id res chain seq x y z
N MET A 1 24.41 -13.91 -60.25
CA MET A 1 25.24 -13.89 -59.02
C MET A 1 24.26 -13.94 -57.88
N ASP A 2 24.13 -15.12 -57.28
CA ASP A 2 23.02 -15.47 -56.38
C ASP A 2 23.20 -14.84 -54.99
N ASN A 3 22.13 -14.22 -54.48
CA ASN A 3 22.02 -13.60 -53.16
C ASN A 3 21.81 -14.65 -52.04
N SER A 4 22.59 -15.73 -52.05
CA SER A 4 22.46 -16.84 -51.10
C SER A 4 23.03 -16.53 -49.71
N TRP A 5 23.75 -15.42 -49.53
CA TRP A 5 24.36 -15.02 -48.25
C TRP A 5 23.35 -14.47 -47.23
N ILE A 6 22.24 -13.85 -47.69
CA ILE A 6 21.30 -13.14 -46.80
C ILE A 6 20.58 -14.10 -45.83
N TRP A 7 20.49 -15.39 -46.17
CA TRP A 7 19.89 -16.41 -45.31
C TRP A 7 20.81 -16.92 -44.19
N PHE A 8 22.11 -16.63 -44.20
CA PHE A 8 23.04 -17.04 -43.13
C PHE A 8 23.05 -16.08 -41.92
N LEU A 9 22.61 -14.83 -42.10
CA LEU A 9 22.55 -13.80 -41.06
C LEU A 9 21.60 -14.12 -39.88
N PRO A 10 20.38 -14.66 -40.08
CA PRO A 10 19.53 -15.06 -38.95
C PRO A 10 20.04 -16.34 -38.24
N LEU A 11 20.77 -17.22 -38.93
CA LEU A 11 21.30 -18.47 -38.36
C LEU A 11 22.43 -18.20 -37.35
N VAL A 12 23.28 -17.21 -37.62
CA VAL A 12 24.38 -16.78 -36.74
C VAL A 12 23.84 -16.00 -35.52
N MET A 13 22.77 -15.22 -35.70
CA MET A 13 22.09 -14.56 -34.57
C MET A 13 21.37 -15.56 -33.66
N ALA A 14 20.69 -16.56 -34.23
CA ALA A 14 19.97 -17.58 -33.46
C ALA A 14 20.92 -18.51 -32.67
N THR A 15 22.08 -18.86 -33.24
CA THR A 15 23.11 -19.67 -32.54
C THR A 15 23.80 -18.89 -31.43
N SER A 16 24.02 -17.58 -31.62
CA SER A 16 24.57 -16.70 -30.58
C SER A 16 23.59 -16.50 -29.42
N LEU A 17 22.29 -16.39 -29.70
CA LEU A 17 21.24 -16.28 -28.67
C LEU A 17 21.04 -17.62 -27.93
N ALA A 18 21.13 -18.75 -28.62
CA ALA A 18 21.03 -20.07 -28.01
C ALA A 18 22.21 -20.39 -27.08
N MET A 19 23.43 -19.94 -27.38
CA MET A 19 24.60 -20.13 -26.49
C MET A 19 24.55 -19.26 -25.23
N LEU A 20 23.92 -18.08 -25.31
CA LEU A 20 23.67 -17.20 -24.16
C LEU A 20 22.53 -17.70 -23.25
N PHE A 21 21.55 -18.44 -23.80
CA PHE A 21 20.41 -18.99 -23.05
C PHE A 21 20.50 -20.50 -22.73
N ALA A 22 21.47 -21.23 -23.29
CA ALA A 22 21.73 -22.63 -22.97
C ALA A 22 21.92 -22.93 -21.47
N PRO A 23 22.54 -22.05 -20.64
CA PRO A 23 22.64 -22.32 -19.20
C PRO A 23 21.32 -22.09 -18.44
N LEU A 24 20.29 -21.50 -19.05
CA LEU A 24 18.96 -21.29 -18.43
C LEU A 24 18.02 -22.49 -18.59
N PHE A 25 18.24 -23.38 -19.56
CA PHE A 25 17.35 -24.53 -19.80
C PHE A 25 17.88 -25.87 -19.27
N SER A 26 19.15 -25.92 -18.83
CA SER A 26 19.76 -27.14 -18.27
C SER A 26 19.92 -27.07 -16.77
N ARG A 27 18.80 -27.00 -16.04
CA ARG A 27 18.66 -27.50 -14.65
C ARG A 27 17.19 -27.72 -14.36
N ARG A 28 16.75 -28.99 -14.47
CA ARG A 28 15.57 -29.48 -13.77
C ARG A 28 15.87 -29.40 -12.28
N GLY A 29 15.06 -28.62 -11.58
CA GLY A 29 15.21 -28.27 -10.18
C GLY A 29 14.86 -26.80 -10.05
N ALA A 30 13.56 -26.52 -9.98
CA ALA A 30 13.04 -25.19 -9.68
C ALA A 30 13.56 -24.78 -8.30
N ALA A 31 14.69 -24.06 -8.28
CA ALA A 31 15.04 -23.21 -7.16
C ALA A 31 14.14 -21.98 -7.27
N PRO A 32 13.37 -21.63 -6.23
CA PRO A 32 12.60 -20.39 -6.25
C PRO A 32 13.57 -19.22 -6.46
N LEU A 33 13.18 -18.30 -7.35
CA LEU A 33 13.93 -17.09 -7.63
C LEU A 33 14.15 -16.30 -6.32
N PRO A 34 15.29 -15.64 -6.14
CA PRO A 34 15.55 -14.80 -4.98
C PRO A 34 14.65 -13.54 -5.03
N VAL A 35 13.53 -13.58 -4.31
CA VAL A 35 12.61 -12.47 -4.11
C VAL A 35 13.18 -11.54 -3.04
N GLY A 36 14.09 -10.66 -3.45
CA GLY A 36 14.70 -9.65 -2.59
C GLY A 36 13.95 -8.32 -2.60
N LEU A 37 12.63 -8.30 -2.38
CA LEU A 37 11.83 -7.09 -2.11
C LEU A 37 10.53 -7.37 -1.33
N GLU A 38 10.40 -8.53 -0.67
CA GLU A 38 9.59 -8.61 0.55
C GLU A 38 10.48 -8.05 1.66
N GLY A 39 10.09 -6.93 2.27
CA GLY A 39 10.72 -6.55 3.53
C GLY A 39 10.60 -7.74 4.47
N ASN A 40 11.72 -8.16 5.08
CA ASN A 40 11.80 -9.35 5.93
C ASN A 40 10.45 -9.55 6.66
N PRO A 41 9.68 -10.62 6.36
CA PRO A 41 8.31 -10.77 6.84
C PRO A 41 8.25 -10.70 8.38
N ARG A 42 9.34 -11.11 9.04
CA ARG A 42 9.56 -10.93 10.46
C ARG A 42 9.55 -9.46 10.91
N VAL A 43 10.20 -8.55 10.18
CA VAL A 43 10.22 -7.11 10.49
C VAL A 43 8.84 -6.47 10.32
N ALA A 44 8.05 -6.91 9.33
CA ALA A 44 6.67 -6.45 9.18
C ALA A 44 5.79 -6.92 10.34
N LEU A 45 5.96 -8.18 10.76
CA LEU A 45 5.29 -8.75 11.93
C LEU A 45 5.71 -8.06 13.24
N GLU A 46 6.99 -7.71 13.39
CA GLU A 46 7.52 -6.96 14.55
C GLU A 46 6.92 -5.55 14.63
N ASN A 47 6.85 -4.83 13.50
CA ASN A 47 6.24 -3.50 13.47
C ASN A 47 4.74 -3.55 13.81
N ARG A 48 4.00 -4.53 13.25
CA ARG A 48 2.58 -4.74 13.55
C ARG A 48 2.36 -5.10 15.02
N ARG A 49 3.20 -5.98 15.58
CA ARG A 49 3.22 -6.30 17.02
C ARG A 49 3.39 -5.03 17.85
N ASP A 50 4.37 -4.19 17.53
CA ASP A 50 4.68 -2.99 18.31
C ASP A 50 3.57 -1.92 18.23
N LEU A 51 2.82 -1.89 17.15
CA LEU A 51 1.61 -1.07 17.03
C LEU A 51 0.49 -1.58 17.94
N LEU A 52 0.19 -2.88 17.91
CA LEU A 52 -0.84 -3.49 18.73
C LEU A 52 -0.52 -3.37 20.23
N LEU A 53 0.75 -3.55 20.62
CA LEU A 53 1.20 -3.34 21.99
C LEU A 53 1.02 -1.88 22.46
N ARG A 54 1.24 -0.91 21.58
CA ARG A 54 0.98 0.51 21.89
C ARG A 54 -0.50 0.78 22.11
N GLN A 55 -1.37 0.23 21.25
CA GLN A 55 -2.82 0.34 21.42
C GLN A 55 -3.32 -0.32 22.70
N LEU A 56 -2.79 -1.50 23.04
CA LEU A 56 -3.12 -2.17 24.30
C LEU A 56 -2.77 -1.32 25.52
N LYS A 57 -1.57 -0.72 25.49
CA LYS A 57 -1.08 0.15 26.56
C LYS A 57 -1.93 1.40 26.73
N GLU A 58 -2.38 2.01 25.63
CA GLU A 58 -3.27 3.17 25.67
C GLU A 58 -4.63 2.81 26.26
N LEU A 59 -5.17 1.65 25.88
CA LEU A 59 -6.43 1.12 26.42
C LEU A 59 -6.34 0.83 27.92
N ASP A 60 -5.20 0.31 28.41
CA ASP A 60 -4.97 0.08 29.83
C ASP A 60 -4.97 1.39 30.62
N LEU A 61 -4.37 2.45 30.08
CA LEU A 61 -4.34 3.79 30.69
C LEU A 61 -5.73 4.45 30.75
N GLU A 62 -6.61 4.16 29.78
CA GLU A 62 -8.00 4.63 29.76
C GLU A 62 -8.89 3.83 30.72
N THR A 63 -8.71 2.51 30.76
CA THR A 63 -9.48 1.60 31.63
C THR A 63 -9.17 1.82 33.11
N ASP A 64 -7.94 2.20 33.45
CA ASP A 64 -7.55 2.55 34.82
C ASP A 64 -8.19 3.88 35.30
N LYS A 65 -8.64 4.74 34.37
CA LYS A 65 -9.32 6.01 34.69
C LYS A 65 -10.84 5.89 34.70
N GLU A 66 -11.40 5.02 33.86
CA GLU A 66 -12.84 4.75 33.80
C GLU A 66 -13.12 3.30 34.24
N SER A 67 -13.44 3.13 35.52
CA SER A 67 -13.81 1.82 36.06
C SER A 67 -15.09 1.29 35.40
N GLY A 68 -14.93 0.39 34.42
CA GLY A 68 -15.95 -0.60 34.06
C GLY A 68 -16.82 -0.27 32.85
N LYS A 69 -16.25 -0.31 31.63
CA LYS A 69 -17.03 -0.61 30.42
C LYS A 69 -16.60 -1.95 29.84
N ASP A 70 -17.53 -2.89 29.80
CA ASP A 70 -17.42 -4.22 29.22
C ASP A 70 -16.88 -4.19 27.77
N SER A 71 -17.27 -3.15 27.02
CA SER A 71 -16.82 -2.90 25.63
C SER A 71 -15.30 -2.69 25.49
N GLY A 72 -14.63 -2.16 26.52
CA GLY A 72 -13.17 -2.01 26.51
C GLY A 72 -12.45 -3.34 26.71
N GLN A 73 -13.04 -4.26 27.49
CA GLN A 73 -12.47 -5.58 27.71
C GLN A 73 -12.61 -6.50 26.49
N ASP A 74 -13.73 -6.42 25.78
CA ASP A 74 -13.91 -7.17 24.52
C ASP A 74 -12.89 -6.71 23.46
N PHE A 75 -12.65 -5.40 23.36
CA PHE A 75 -11.64 -4.86 22.44
C PHE A 75 -10.21 -5.27 22.84
N ARG A 76 -9.90 -5.29 24.14
CA ARG A 76 -8.62 -5.81 24.64
C ARG A 76 -8.40 -7.27 24.21
N ARG A 77 -9.40 -8.14 24.42
CA ARG A 77 -9.32 -9.56 24.07
C ARG A 77 -9.06 -9.77 22.58
N GLU A 78 -9.66 -8.94 21.72
CA GLU A 78 -9.43 -8.99 20.27
C GLU A 78 -7.98 -8.65 19.90
N LEU A 79 -7.45 -7.54 20.45
CA LEU A 79 -6.05 -7.14 20.22
C LEU A 79 -5.05 -8.17 20.77
N GLU A 80 -5.33 -8.76 21.93
CA GLU A 80 -4.53 -9.83 22.53
C GLU A 80 -4.52 -11.09 21.66
N SER A 81 -5.66 -11.43 21.05
CA SER A 81 -5.77 -12.55 20.10
C SER A 81 -4.92 -12.32 18.85
N GLU A 82 -5.02 -11.14 18.22
CA GLU A 82 -4.17 -10.78 17.08
C GLU A 82 -2.67 -10.79 17.42
N LEU A 83 -2.32 -10.26 18.60
CA LEU A 83 -0.94 -10.32 19.09
C LEU A 83 -0.45 -11.77 19.23
N GLY A 84 -1.29 -12.66 19.76
CA GLY A 84 -0.98 -14.09 19.88
C GLY A 84 -0.73 -14.75 18.51
N GLU A 85 -1.49 -14.37 17.49
CA GLU A 85 -1.28 -14.82 16.11
C GLU A 85 0.06 -14.38 15.55
N ILE A 86 0.44 -13.12 15.79
CA ILE A 86 1.69 -12.54 15.30
C ILE A 86 2.88 -13.18 16.00
N TRP A 87 2.82 -13.40 17.32
CA TRP A 87 3.88 -14.11 18.05
C TRP A 87 4.08 -15.53 17.51
N ARG A 88 3.00 -16.25 17.22
CA ARG A 88 3.05 -17.60 16.63
C ARG A 88 3.72 -17.60 15.25
N ARG A 89 3.45 -16.57 14.44
CA ARG A 89 4.07 -16.42 13.12
C ARG A 89 5.55 -16.05 13.23
N LEU A 90 5.90 -15.11 14.11
CA LEU A 90 7.28 -14.74 14.41
C LEU A 90 8.13 -15.94 14.86
N ASP A 91 7.57 -16.82 15.71
CA ASP A 91 8.26 -18.04 16.14
C ASP A 91 8.40 -19.08 15.02
N SER A 92 7.50 -19.07 14.04
CA SER A 92 7.55 -19.99 12.90
C SER A 92 8.43 -19.52 11.74
N GLU A 93 8.85 -18.26 11.75
CA GLU A 93 9.59 -17.62 10.65
C GLU A 93 11.09 -17.57 10.98
N PRO A 94 11.94 -18.33 10.26
CA PRO A 94 13.36 -18.43 10.60
C PRO A 94 14.08 -17.09 10.41
N ASP A 95 15.07 -16.81 11.28
CA ASP A 95 15.90 -15.60 11.20
C ASP A 95 16.66 -15.56 9.86
N ALA A 96 16.27 -14.63 8.99
CA ALA A 96 16.98 -14.36 7.73
C ALA A 96 18.42 -13.83 7.94
N SER A 97 18.83 -13.58 9.20
CA SER A 97 20.17 -13.15 9.56
C SER A 97 21.21 -14.27 9.62
N ASP A 98 20.82 -15.55 9.57
CA ASP A 98 21.76 -16.68 9.59
C ASP A 98 22.28 -17.11 8.21
N ASP A 99 21.87 -16.41 7.15
CA ASP A 99 22.31 -16.72 5.79
C ASP A 99 23.69 -16.09 5.48
N LYS A 100 24.72 -16.54 6.20
CA LYS A 100 26.15 -16.30 5.85
C LYS A 100 26.59 -17.06 4.59
N ALA A 101 25.67 -17.69 3.85
CA ALA A 101 26.00 -18.59 2.75
C ALA A 101 26.11 -17.93 1.37
N ASN A 102 25.80 -16.63 1.24
CA ASN A 102 25.77 -15.97 -0.08
C ASN A 102 26.75 -14.79 -0.18
N ASP A 103 28.02 -15.04 0.14
CA ASP A 103 29.12 -14.17 -0.29
C ASP A 103 29.41 -14.50 -1.77
N PRO A 104 29.06 -13.64 -2.75
CA PRO A 104 29.29 -13.95 -4.15
C PRO A 104 30.79 -14.07 -4.40
N ARG A 105 31.24 -15.23 -4.88
CA ARG A 105 32.64 -15.44 -5.27
C ARG A 105 33.04 -14.32 -6.25
N PRO A 106 34.18 -13.64 -6.05
CA PRO A 106 34.62 -12.60 -6.98
C PRO A 106 34.87 -13.24 -8.36
N ALA A 107 34.19 -12.72 -9.39
CA ALA A 107 34.41 -13.11 -10.77
C ALA A 107 35.87 -12.85 -11.16
N SER A 108 36.47 -13.78 -11.92
CA SER A 108 37.88 -13.71 -12.30
C SER A 108 38.16 -12.49 -13.19
N THR A 109 39.39 -11.97 -13.18
CA THR A 109 39.80 -10.79 -13.95
C THR A 109 39.54 -10.95 -15.46
N GLU A 110 39.56 -12.18 -15.96
CA GLU A 110 39.31 -12.53 -17.37
C GLU A 110 37.82 -12.42 -17.74
N ASP A 111 36.91 -12.82 -16.84
CA ASP A 111 35.46 -12.71 -17.05
C ASP A 111 35.00 -11.25 -17.10
N ARG A 112 35.61 -10.39 -16.27
CA ARG A 112 35.32 -8.94 -16.24
C ARG A 112 35.84 -8.25 -17.50
N ALA A 113 37.03 -8.63 -17.98
CA ALA A 113 37.60 -8.09 -19.20
C ALA A 113 36.75 -8.42 -20.44
N LEU A 114 36.23 -9.65 -20.52
CA LEU A 114 35.38 -10.08 -21.63
C LEU A 114 34.02 -9.35 -21.62
N ALA A 115 33.41 -9.17 -20.44
CA ALA A 115 32.15 -8.43 -20.30
C ALA A 115 32.29 -6.94 -20.68
N ILE A 116 33.40 -6.30 -20.29
CA ILE A 116 33.69 -4.91 -20.67
C ILE A 116 33.93 -4.78 -22.18
N ALA A 117 34.66 -5.72 -22.78
CA ALA A 117 34.90 -5.73 -24.22
C ALA A 117 33.61 -5.88 -25.02
N VAL A 118 32.70 -6.76 -24.60
CA VAL A 118 31.38 -6.94 -25.24
C VAL A 118 30.53 -5.67 -25.10
N MET A 119 30.49 -5.05 -23.91
CA MET A 119 29.77 -3.78 -23.74
C MET A 119 30.34 -2.67 -24.63
N ALA A 120 31.66 -2.54 -24.70
CA ALA A 120 32.31 -1.52 -25.53
C ALA A 120 31.99 -1.71 -27.02
N VAL A 121 31.98 -2.95 -27.50
CA VAL A 121 31.63 -3.26 -28.90
C VAL A 121 30.16 -2.95 -29.18
N VAL A 122 29.25 -3.32 -28.27
CA VAL A 122 27.82 -3.00 -28.41
C VAL A 122 27.60 -1.48 -28.41
N THR A 123 28.25 -0.74 -27.50
CA THR A 123 28.15 0.72 -27.47
C THR A 123 28.71 1.37 -28.73
N ALA A 124 29.86 0.90 -29.24
CA ALA A 124 30.48 1.44 -30.45
C ALA A 124 29.66 1.17 -31.71
N VAL A 125 29.06 -0.02 -31.82
CA VAL A 125 28.17 -0.38 -32.94
C VAL A 125 26.90 0.45 -32.89
N THR A 126 26.29 0.63 -31.72
CA THR A 126 25.11 1.48 -31.53
C THR A 126 25.42 2.94 -31.86
N ALA A 127 26.53 3.49 -31.38
CA ALA A 127 26.95 4.86 -31.68
C ALA A 127 27.28 5.05 -33.19
N GLY A 128 27.94 4.07 -33.81
CA GLY A 128 28.23 4.09 -35.25
C GLY A 128 26.97 4.06 -36.11
N LEU A 129 25.97 3.24 -35.72
CA LEU A 129 24.66 3.21 -36.37
C LEU A 129 23.90 4.53 -36.17
N TYR A 130 24.02 5.15 -34.99
CA TYR A 130 23.38 6.43 -34.67
C TYR A 130 23.95 7.57 -35.51
N LEU A 131 25.27 7.62 -35.66
CA LEU A 131 25.97 8.62 -36.49
C LEU A 131 25.74 8.39 -37.99
N HIS A 132 25.52 7.15 -38.42
CA HIS A 132 25.33 6.83 -39.83
C HIS A 132 23.89 7.07 -40.34
N ARG A 133 22.88 7.15 -39.46
CA ARG A 133 21.47 7.27 -39.86
C ARG A 133 20.61 8.34 -39.16
N GLY A 134 21.09 9.09 -38.17
CA GLY A 134 20.24 10.00 -37.40
C GLY A 134 20.35 11.49 -37.76
N THR A 135 19.29 12.07 -38.34
CA THR A 135 19.02 13.52 -38.31
C THR A 135 18.46 13.92 -36.94
N PRO A 136 18.94 15.00 -36.29
CA PRO A 136 18.58 15.30 -34.91
C PRO A 136 17.38 16.25 -34.84
N THR A 137 16.15 15.77 -35.04
CA THR A 137 14.96 16.55 -34.66
C THR A 137 13.69 15.71 -34.64
N ALA A 138 12.85 15.99 -33.62
CA ALA A 138 11.52 15.45 -33.31
C ALA A 138 11.51 14.17 -32.45
N VAL A 139 11.61 14.37 -31.13
CA VAL A 139 10.95 13.49 -30.16
C VAL A 139 9.53 14.03 -29.98
N PRO A 140 8.49 13.49 -30.65
CA PRO A 140 7.12 13.68 -30.18
C PRO A 140 6.99 12.95 -28.83
N PRO A 141 6.15 13.44 -27.89
CA PRO A 141 5.95 12.78 -26.62
C PRO A 141 5.26 11.44 -26.87
N SER A 142 6.04 10.36 -26.95
CA SER A 142 5.51 9.01 -27.02
C SER A 142 5.00 8.58 -25.65
N GLN A 143 3.89 7.86 -25.69
CA GLN A 143 3.11 7.27 -24.59
C GLN A 143 3.89 6.20 -23.80
N GLU A 144 5.12 6.48 -23.42
CA GLU A 144 5.99 5.57 -22.67
C GLU A 144 5.69 5.61 -21.15
N SER A 145 4.82 6.52 -20.71
CA SER A 145 4.33 6.59 -19.32
C SER A 145 3.18 5.61 -19.01
N ALA A 146 2.73 4.81 -19.97
CA ALA A 146 1.57 3.90 -19.79
C ALA A 146 1.94 2.44 -19.52
N HIS A 147 3.23 2.07 -19.59
CA HIS A 147 3.70 0.68 -19.36
C HIS A 147 4.92 0.63 -18.43
N ALA A 148 4.90 1.36 -17.31
CA ALA A 148 5.78 1.01 -16.22
C ALA A 148 5.38 -0.40 -15.75
N MET A 149 6.28 -1.38 -15.87
CA MET A 149 5.97 -2.73 -15.42
C MET A 149 5.69 -2.70 -13.90
N PRO A 150 4.81 -3.56 -13.37
CA PRO A 150 4.57 -3.62 -11.92
C PRO A 150 5.85 -3.76 -11.08
N GLN A 151 6.91 -4.35 -11.65
CA GLN A 151 8.23 -4.45 -11.03
C GLN A 151 8.93 -3.09 -10.90
N ASP A 152 8.84 -2.21 -11.90
CA ASP A 152 9.46 -0.88 -11.90
C ASP A 152 8.81 0.04 -10.85
N ILE A 153 7.49 -0.05 -10.72
CA ILE A 153 6.72 0.72 -9.72
C ILE A 153 7.10 0.27 -8.31
N ASN A 154 7.17 -1.05 -8.06
CA ASN A 154 7.55 -1.57 -6.75
C ASN A 154 9.00 -1.22 -6.36
N LEU A 155 9.92 -1.26 -7.33
CA LEU A 155 11.30 -0.80 -7.14
C LEU A 155 11.35 0.68 -6.75
N ALA A 156 10.58 1.53 -7.43
CA ALA A 156 10.51 2.96 -7.12
C ALA A 156 9.94 3.22 -5.71
N ILE A 157 8.87 2.53 -5.32
CA ILE A 157 8.26 2.63 -3.98
C ILE A 157 9.26 2.21 -2.90
N ASN A 158 9.96 1.09 -3.09
CA ASN A 158 10.93 0.59 -2.10
C ASN A 158 12.16 1.50 -2.01
N GLY A 159 12.60 2.08 -3.13
CA GLY A 159 13.64 3.10 -3.15
C GLY A 159 13.23 4.37 -2.38
N LEU A 160 11.98 4.82 -2.54
CA LEU A 160 11.42 5.94 -1.79
C LEU A 160 11.37 5.63 -0.28
N ALA A 161 10.82 4.48 0.11
CA ALA A 161 10.76 4.06 1.51
C ALA A 161 12.15 4.03 2.16
N THR A 162 13.16 3.52 1.45
CA THR A 162 14.54 3.45 1.95
C THR A 162 15.13 4.84 2.19
N ARG A 163 14.90 5.79 1.28
CA ARG A 163 15.36 7.19 1.45
C ARG A 163 14.69 7.86 2.64
N LEU A 164 13.39 7.63 2.83
CA LEU A 164 12.62 8.23 3.93
C LEU A 164 13.02 7.72 5.30
N ARG A 165 13.58 6.50 5.42
CA ARG A 165 14.20 6.05 6.68
C ARG A 165 15.36 6.95 7.13
N SER A 166 16.09 7.54 6.17
CA SER A 166 17.18 8.48 6.46
C SER A 166 16.69 9.92 6.65
N ASN A 167 15.42 10.20 6.31
CA ASN A 167 14.77 11.49 6.50
C ASN A 167 13.35 11.30 7.06
N PRO A 168 13.21 10.87 8.33
CA PRO A 168 11.92 10.52 8.91
C PRO A 168 10.98 11.72 9.09
N ASP A 169 11.49 12.95 9.05
CA ASP A 169 10.68 14.16 9.20
C ASP A 169 10.02 14.64 7.89
N ASP A 170 10.32 14.02 6.74
CA ASP A 170 9.73 14.38 5.45
C ASP A 170 8.28 13.92 5.32
N ARG A 171 7.37 14.65 5.97
CA ARG A 171 5.91 14.42 5.91
C ARG A 171 5.41 14.22 4.48
N ALA A 172 5.79 15.10 3.56
CA ALA A 172 5.34 15.05 2.16
C ALA A 172 5.91 13.83 1.41
N GLY A 173 7.10 13.36 1.78
CA GLY A 173 7.65 12.10 1.32
C GLY A 173 6.85 10.89 1.81
N TRP A 174 6.53 10.85 3.11
CA TRP A 174 5.72 9.78 3.70
C TRP A 174 4.29 9.73 3.15
N ASP A 175 3.65 10.87 2.92
CA ASP A 175 2.31 10.94 2.30
C ASP A 175 2.35 10.37 0.86
N ARG A 176 3.34 10.78 0.05
CA ARG A 176 3.53 10.22 -1.30
C ARG A 176 3.78 8.72 -1.27
N LEU A 177 4.56 8.23 -0.30
CA LEU A 177 4.78 6.80 -0.11
C LEU A 177 3.46 6.08 0.20
N ALA A 178 2.68 6.59 1.17
CA ALA A 178 1.42 6.00 1.59
C ALA A 178 0.40 5.90 0.43
N ARG A 179 0.22 6.99 -0.32
CA ARG A 179 -0.65 7.02 -1.51
C ARG A 179 -0.19 6.04 -2.59
N SER A 180 1.12 5.97 -2.85
CA SER A 180 1.68 5.04 -3.84
C SER A 180 1.46 3.59 -3.43
N LEU A 181 1.66 3.27 -2.15
CA LEU A 181 1.41 1.95 -1.59
C LEU A 181 -0.07 1.57 -1.68
N GLY A 182 -0.98 2.49 -1.34
CA GLY A 182 -2.43 2.28 -1.50
C GLY A 182 -2.83 2.03 -2.96
N ALA A 183 -2.26 2.77 -3.90
CA ALA A 183 -2.54 2.62 -5.34
C ALA A 183 -2.11 1.25 -5.91
N VAL A 184 -1.09 0.62 -5.33
CA VAL A 184 -0.63 -0.73 -5.73
C VAL A 184 -1.21 -1.85 -4.83
N GLY A 185 -2.16 -1.53 -3.95
CA GLY A 185 -2.81 -2.50 -3.07
C GLY A 185 -1.99 -2.97 -1.87
N ARG A 186 -0.85 -2.32 -1.58
CA ARG A 186 -0.02 -2.59 -0.39
C ARG A 186 -0.57 -1.83 0.82
N PHE A 187 -1.82 -2.14 1.19
CA PHE A 187 -2.62 -1.37 2.14
C PHE A 187 -2.01 -1.30 3.55
N THR A 188 -1.48 -2.40 4.07
CA THR A 188 -0.85 -2.44 5.40
C THR A 188 0.33 -1.47 5.48
N GLU A 189 1.18 -1.44 4.47
CA GLU A 189 2.33 -0.54 4.44
C GLU A 189 1.93 0.92 4.23
N ALA A 190 0.83 1.16 3.50
CA ALA A 190 0.25 2.50 3.37
C ALA A 190 -0.27 3.01 4.72
N VAL A 191 -0.91 2.15 5.51
CA VAL A 191 -1.34 2.47 6.88
C VAL A 191 -0.12 2.80 7.75
N ASP A 192 0.96 2.02 7.67
CA ASP A 192 2.19 2.28 8.43
C ASP A 192 2.84 3.61 8.05
N ALA A 193 2.84 3.97 6.77
CA ALA A 193 3.36 5.25 6.30
C ALA A 193 2.54 6.44 6.84
N TYR A 194 1.21 6.36 6.86
CA TYR A 194 0.37 7.39 7.50
C TYR A 194 0.52 7.41 9.02
N ALA A 195 0.62 6.23 9.66
CA ALA A 195 0.86 6.14 11.10
C ALA A 195 2.20 6.77 11.50
N HIS A 196 3.21 6.66 10.63
CA HIS A 196 4.49 7.34 10.83
C HIS A 196 4.32 8.87 10.86
N ILE A 197 3.56 9.44 9.91
CA ILE A 197 3.26 10.89 9.91
C ILE A 197 2.56 11.28 11.21
N LEU A 198 1.47 10.58 11.56
CA LEU A 198 0.65 10.88 12.74
C LEU A 198 1.37 10.66 14.08
N SER A 199 2.40 9.80 14.11
CA SER A 199 3.23 9.64 15.30
C SER A 199 4.12 10.86 15.60
N ARG A 200 4.48 11.62 14.55
CA ARG A 200 5.32 12.83 14.65
C ARG A 200 4.47 14.09 14.68
N GLN A 201 3.34 14.07 13.97
CA GLN A 201 2.39 15.16 13.84
C GLN A 201 0.98 14.65 14.15
N PRO A 202 0.62 14.47 15.44
CA PRO A 202 -0.66 13.88 15.84
C PRO A 202 -1.90 14.69 15.44
N ASP A 203 -1.71 15.99 15.20
CA ASP A 203 -2.74 16.94 14.78
C ASP A 203 -2.75 17.16 13.27
N ASP A 204 -2.04 16.32 12.50
CA ASP A 204 -2.10 16.35 11.04
C ASP A 204 -3.43 15.79 10.52
N GLU A 205 -4.37 16.70 10.49
CA GLU A 205 -5.75 16.52 10.08
C GLU A 205 -5.94 16.05 8.62
N GLU A 206 -4.97 16.29 7.73
CA GLU A 206 -5.01 15.84 6.35
C GLU A 206 -4.58 14.37 6.23
N SER A 207 -3.47 14.00 6.88
CA SER A 207 -2.99 12.61 6.94
C SER A 207 -3.97 11.71 7.69
N ALA A 208 -4.61 12.21 8.74
CA ALA A 208 -5.65 11.48 9.47
C ALA A 208 -6.86 11.15 8.57
N LEU A 209 -7.32 12.12 7.77
CA LEU A 209 -8.42 11.89 6.83
C LEU A 209 -8.03 10.90 5.73
N ALA A 210 -6.83 11.04 5.16
CA ALA A 210 -6.33 10.12 4.14
C ALA A 210 -6.19 8.68 4.67
N LEU A 211 -5.79 8.52 5.93
CA LEU A 211 -5.80 7.22 6.60
C LEU A 211 -7.22 6.68 6.78
N VAL A 212 -8.18 7.51 7.21
CA VAL A 212 -9.60 7.10 7.29
C VAL A 212 -10.10 6.58 5.95
N GLU A 213 -9.87 7.32 4.87
CA GLU A 213 -10.28 6.91 3.52
C GLU A 213 -9.67 5.56 3.12
N LEU A 214 -8.36 5.39 3.36
CA LEU A 214 -7.65 4.14 3.10
C LEU A 214 -8.23 2.97 3.91
N LEU A 215 -8.53 3.18 5.19
CA LEU A 215 -9.13 2.16 6.06
C LEU A 215 -10.52 1.78 5.58
N LEU A 216 -11.29 2.74 5.06
CA LEU A 216 -12.65 2.53 4.55
C LEU A 216 -12.73 1.81 3.21
N THR A 217 -11.62 1.73 2.46
CA THR A 217 -11.57 0.88 1.26
C THR A 217 -11.47 -0.60 1.59
N GLN A 218 -11.20 -0.94 2.85
CA GLN A 218 -11.11 -2.31 3.34
C GLN A 218 -12.38 -2.68 4.10
N ASP A 219 -12.86 -3.91 3.91
CA ASP A 219 -14.02 -4.44 4.64
C ASP A 219 -13.56 -5.13 5.94
N ASP A 220 -12.88 -4.36 6.80
CA ASP A 220 -12.29 -4.85 8.04
C ASP A 220 -12.92 -4.13 9.27
N PRO A 221 -13.53 -4.87 10.22
CA PRO A 221 -14.16 -4.26 11.40
C PRO A 221 -13.20 -3.49 12.32
N LEU A 222 -11.93 -3.89 12.43
CA LEU A 222 -10.92 -3.18 13.23
C LEU A 222 -10.50 -1.87 12.57
N PHE A 223 -10.41 -1.86 11.24
CA PHE A 223 -10.16 -0.64 10.47
C PHE A 223 -11.34 0.32 10.55
N ALA A 224 -12.58 -0.17 10.47
CA ALA A 224 -13.76 0.65 10.71
C ALA A 224 -13.74 1.31 12.09
N ARG A 225 -13.42 0.55 13.16
CA ARG A 225 -13.28 1.09 14.52
C ARG A 225 -12.16 2.12 14.64
N SER A 226 -11.03 1.88 14.00
CA SER A 226 -9.89 2.81 14.01
C SER A 226 -10.21 4.11 13.27
N ALA A 227 -10.93 4.01 12.14
CA ALA A 227 -11.43 5.17 11.41
C ALA A 227 -12.41 6.00 12.26
N VAL A 228 -13.33 5.36 13.00
CA VAL A 228 -14.23 6.07 13.94
C VAL A 228 -13.43 6.88 14.96
N ARG A 229 -12.39 6.32 15.60
CA ARG A 229 -11.57 7.05 16.58
C ARG A 229 -10.87 8.26 15.98
N LEU A 230 -10.32 8.12 14.77
CA LEU A 230 -9.67 9.23 14.06
C LEU A 230 -10.69 10.34 13.76
N LEU A 231 -11.86 9.98 13.23
CA LEU A 231 -12.94 10.92 12.92
C LEU A 231 -13.48 11.62 14.18
N ASP A 232 -13.67 10.87 15.27
CA ASP A 232 -14.14 11.45 16.54
C ASP A 232 -13.12 12.45 17.09
N ARG A 233 -11.80 12.16 17.01
CA ARG A 233 -10.76 13.14 17.37
C ARG A 233 -10.81 14.38 16.48
N MET A 234 -10.96 14.21 15.17
CA MET A 234 -11.09 15.34 14.24
C MET A 234 -12.31 16.21 14.54
N LEU A 235 -13.45 15.60 14.89
CA LEU A 235 -14.67 16.30 15.25
C LEU A 235 -14.62 16.97 16.63
N VAL A 236 -13.73 16.52 17.53
CA VAL A 236 -13.43 17.25 18.77
C VAL A 236 -12.64 18.53 18.47
N GLN A 237 -11.68 18.47 17.56
CA GLN A 237 -10.84 19.62 17.17
C GLN A 237 -11.59 20.62 16.30
N ASN A 238 -12.29 20.12 15.28
CA ASN A 238 -13.13 20.88 14.37
C ASN A 238 -14.52 20.21 14.24
N PRO A 239 -15.49 20.63 15.08
CA PRO A 239 -16.83 20.05 15.10
C PRO A 239 -17.63 20.18 13.79
N ASP A 240 -17.23 21.12 12.92
CA ASP A 240 -17.94 21.44 11.69
C ASP A 240 -17.20 20.96 10.43
N ARG A 241 -16.16 20.13 10.61
CA ARG A 241 -15.43 19.55 9.47
C ARG A 241 -16.32 18.62 8.66
N GLU A 242 -16.64 19.05 7.44
CA GLU A 242 -17.62 18.41 6.57
C GLU A 242 -17.25 16.95 6.24
N GLU A 243 -15.99 16.68 5.89
CA GLU A 243 -15.54 15.34 5.51
C GLU A 243 -15.59 14.38 6.70
N ALA A 244 -15.24 14.87 7.90
CA ALA A 244 -15.28 14.06 9.10
C ALA A 244 -16.72 13.68 9.48
N LEU A 245 -17.66 14.62 9.37
CA LEU A 245 -19.09 14.35 9.55
C LEU A 245 -19.59 13.35 8.50
N TRP A 246 -19.20 13.51 7.23
CA TRP A 246 -19.59 12.59 6.16
C TRP A 246 -19.18 11.15 6.47
N TYR A 247 -17.88 10.91 6.70
CA TYR A 247 -17.36 9.56 6.95
C TYR A 247 -17.85 8.97 8.26
N ARG A 248 -18.05 9.78 9.30
CA ARG A 248 -18.60 9.31 10.58
C ARG A 248 -20.03 8.82 10.43
N GLY A 249 -20.85 9.51 9.63
CA GLY A 249 -22.20 9.07 9.30
C GLY A 249 -22.21 7.80 8.45
N VAL A 250 -21.31 7.68 7.46
CA VAL A 250 -21.15 6.46 6.65
C VAL A 250 -20.82 5.24 7.52
N LEU A 251 -19.87 5.39 8.44
CA LEU A 251 -19.49 4.32 9.37
C LEU A 251 -20.63 3.94 10.32
N ALA A 252 -21.34 4.92 10.88
CA ALA A 252 -22.51 4.67 11.72
C ALA A 252 -23.61 3.93 10.95
N PHE A 253 -23.86 4.31 9.70
CA PHE A 253 -24.84 3.68 8.83
C PHE A 253 -24.46 2.21 8.54
N LYS A 254 -23.19 1.95 8.17
CA LYS A 254 -22.67 0.59 7.96
C LYS A 254 -22.77 -0.28 9.22
N ALA A 255 -22.52 0.29 10.39
CA ALA A 255 -22.67 -0.37 11.68
C ALA A 255 -24.15 -0.60 12.10
N GLY A 256 -25.10 -0.07 11.33
CA GLY A 256 -26.54 -0.16 11.64
C GLY A 256 -27.00 0.81 12.73
N GLU A 257 -26.15 1.74 13.16
CA GLU A 257 -26.41 2.82 14.12
C GLU A 257 -27.18 3.96 13.45
N LEU A 258 -28.39 3.68 12.96
CA LEU A 258 -29.14 4.60 12.09
C LEU A 258 -29.41 5.96 12.76
N ASP A 259 -29.63 5.99 14.07
CA ASP A 259 -29.87 7.26 14.79
C ASP A 259 -28.62 8.12 14.93
N SER A 260 -27.43 7.49 15.03
CA SER A 260 -26.16 8.22 15.02
C SER A 260 -25.84 8.74 13.62
N ALA A 261 -26.04 7.91 12.59
CA ALA A 261 -25.85 8.31 11.20
C ALA A 261 -26.74 9.51 10.82
N GLU A 262 -28.02 9.45 11.19
CA GLU A 262 -28.98 10.53 10.94
C GLU A 262 -28.55 11.83 11.61
N ARG A 263 -28.22 11.81 12.90
CA ARG A 263 -27.81 13.04 13.62
C ARG A 263 -26.59 13.70 12.97
N VAL A 264 -25.60 12.90 12.58
CA VAL A 264 -24.36 13.41 11.97
C VAL A 264 -24.63 13.98 10.58
N TRP A 265 -25.38 13.29 9.73
CA TRP A 265 -25.70 13.79 8.39
C TRP A 265 -26.69 14.96 8.40
N GLN A 266 -27.60 15.04 9.36
CA GLN A 266 -28.43 16.23 9.57
C GLN A 266 -27.58 17.45 9.91
N ARG A 267 -26.59 17.29 10.80
CA ARG A 267 -25.63 18.36 11.10
C ARG A 267 -24.86 18.79 9.85
N LEU A 268 -24.35 17.82 9.07
CA LEU A 268 -23.66 18.11 7.81
C LEU A 268 -24.56 18.89 6.83
N LEU A 269 -25.81 18.50 6.66
CA LEU A 269 -26.77 19.22 5.82
C LEU A 269 -27.09 20.64 6.31
N ALA A 270 -27.00 20.89 7.62
CA ALA A 270 -27.18 22.23 8.17
C ALA A 270 -25.97 23.14 7.88
N LEU A 271 -24.78 22.57 7.74
CA LEU A 271 -23.54 23.30 7.42
C LEU A 271 -23.40 23.57 5.91
N LEU A 272 -23.81 22.63 5.07
CA LEU A 272 -23.66 22.74 3.62
C LEU A 272 -24.54 23.86 3.03
N PRO A 273 -23.98 24.81 2.25
CA PRO A 273 -24.77 25.77 1.48
C PRO A 273 -25.77 25.08 0.54
N ALA A 274 -26.86 25.77 0.20
CA ALA A 274 -27.89 25.24 -0.69
C ALA A 274 -27.33 24.78 -2.06
N GLU A 275 -26.34 25.51 -2.59
CA GLU A 275 -25.67 25.25 -3.87
C GLU A 275 -24.46 24.29 -3.75
N SER A 276 -24.22 23.68 -2.59
CA SER A 276 -23.07 22.78 -2.41
C SER A 276 -23.21 21.51 -3.26
N PRO A 277 -22.17 21.12 -4.01
CA PRO A 277 -22.19 19.89 -4.82
C PRO A 277 -22.33 18.61 -3.98
N ASN A 278 -21.98 18.67 -2.68
CA ASN A 278 -22.04 17.52 -1.77
C ASN A 278 -23.44 17.35 -1.16
N ARG A 279 -24.29 18.39 -1.19
CA ARG A 279 -25.61 18.37 -0.55
C ARG A 279 -26.53 17.26 -1.09
N PRO A 280 -26.62 17.01 -2.42
CA PRO A 280 -27.41 15.90 -2.96
C PRO A 280 -26.92 14.53 -2.49
N THR A 281 -25.60 14.35 -2.35
CA THR A 281 -25.01 13.09 -1.85
C THR A 281 -25.46 12.78 -0.43
N VAL A 282 -25.44 13.78 0.46
CA VAL A 282 -25.88 13.61 1.85
C VAL A 282 -27.39 13.41 1.94
N GLN A 283 -28.19 14.07 1.09
CA GLN A 283 -29.64 13.85 1.00
C GLN A 283 -29.98 12.41 0.57
N SER A 284 -29.30 11.88 -0.46
CA SER A 284 -29.50 10.50 -0.91
C SER A 284 -29.12 9.48 0.18
N ALA A 285 -28.05 9.75 0.93
CA ALA A 285 -27.66 8.92 2.07
C ALA A 285 -28.74 8.91 3.17
N MET A 286 -29.33 10.07 3.47
CA MET A 286 -30.46 10.21 4.40
C MET A 286 -31.72 9.47 3.93
N GLU A 287 -32.07 9.55 2.64
CA GLU A 287 -33.20 8.80 2.08
C GLU A 287 -33.01 7.28 2.19
N THR A 288 -31.78 6.82 1.91
CA THR A 288 -31.40 5.40 2.06
C THR A 288 -31.52 4.95 3.51
N LEU A 289 -31.10 5.77 4.45
CA LEU A 289 -31.24 5.54 5.89
C LEU A 289 -32.70 5.40 6.31
N ILE A 290 -33.57 6.31 5.87
CA ILE A 290 -35.00 6.27 6.17
C ILE A 290 -35.62 4.98 5.62
N THR A 291 -35.27 4.60 4.39
CA THR A 291 -35.75 3.37 3.76
C THR A 291 -35.33 2.13 4.54
N GLN A 292 -34.06 2.05 4.97
CA GLN A 292 -33.55 0.94 5.77
C GLN A 292 -34.24 0.85 7.14
N ARG A 293 -34.51 2.00 7.78
CA ARG A 293 -35.24 2.06 9.05
C ARG A 293 -36.68 1.53 8.90
N GLN A 294 -37.37 1.91 7.83
CA GLN A 294 -38.72 1.43 7.54
C GLN A 294 -38.75 -0.08 7.25
N GLY A 295 -37.75 -0.59 6.53
CA GLY A 295 -37.60 -2.03 6.27
C GLY A 295 -37.36 -2.87 7.54
N ARG A 296 -36.66 -2.33 8.55
CA ARG A 296 -36.50 -2.98 9.86
C ARG A 296 -37.77 -2.94 10.73
N GLY A 297 -38.65 -1.97 10.50
CA GLY A 297 -39.90 -1.79 11.24
C GLY A 297 -41.10 -2.58 10.69
N ALA A 298 -40.98 -3.19 9.51
CA ALA A 298 -42.02 -4.06 8.95
C ALA A 298 -42.06 -5.40 9.71
N PRO A 299 -43.22 -5.87 10.20
CA PRO A 299 -43.32 -7.18 10.83
C PRO A 299 -42.92 -8.26 9.82
N GLN A 300 -41.87 -9.01 10.12
CA GLN A 300 -41.49 -10.19 9.37
C GLN A 300 -42.65 -11.20 9.50
N GLN A 301 -43.47 -11.31 8.47
CA GLN A 301 -44.47 -12.38 8.41
C GLN A 301 -43.72 -13.72 8.43
N PRO A 302 -44.04 -14.63 9.37
CA PRO A 302 -43.43 -15.94 9.39
C PRO A 302 -43.73 -16.67 8.08
N PRO A 303 -42.80 -17.52 7.60
CA PRO A 303 -42.99 -18.27 6.37
C PRO A 303 -44.24 -19.18 6.47
N PRO A 304 -44.92 -19.43 5.33
CA PRO A 304 -46.16 -20.21 5.28
C PRO A 304 -45.98 -21.67 5.70
#